data_AF-A0A4Y2SNU6-F1
#
_entry.id   AF-A0A4Y2SNU6-F1
#
_cell.length_a   1.000
_cell.length_b   1.000
_cell.length_c   1.000
_cell.angle_alpha   90.00
_cell.angle_beta   90.00
_cell.angle_gamma   90.00
#
_symmetry.space_group_name_H-M   'P 1'
#
loop_
_entity.id
_entity.type
_entity.pdbx_description
1 polymer ?
#
loop_
_entity_poly.entity_id
_entity_poly.type
_entity_poly.pdbx_seq_one_letter_code
_entity_poly.pdbx_strand_id
1 'polypeptide(L)'
;MENILKEKEEMAAKLTSIVPIHMTPQDELDFRSATHCSICKKALKGDRVRDHDHQTGRYRAALHSSCNRKFRLSKKIPVVFHNLKNYDGHLIMQEIGKLKDYEISVIPTTMEKYVTFSLSKRCHKFKVSLNFVDSFQFLSTSLEKLVQNLTPDKFNILKENFPHHNISLLLRKGVYPYEYMDSYQKFEEERLPSIDSFESSLTGSGISDEDYRHAQIVWNYFNLKNMGEYHDLYVKCDALQLADVFENFRKLCQHYYGLDCVHLFTAPGLAWQSLQFENDRSATRIIYGYKHAHVY
;
A
#
# COMPACT_ATOMS: atom_id res chain seq x y z
N MET A 1 -9.84 -8.77 -10.69
CA MET A 1 -10.81 -7.99 -9.90
C MET A 1 -11.47 -8.82 -8.80
N GLU A 2 -11.95 -10.04 -9.09
CA GLU A 2 -12.63 -10.90 -8.10
C GLU A 2 -11.83 -11.14 -6.81
N ASN A 3 -10.54 -11.46 -6.92
CA ASN A 3 -9.67 -11.65 -5.75
C ASN A 3 -9.59 -10.41 -4.86
N ILE A 4 -9.39 -9.22 -5.44
CA ILE A 4 -9.36 -7.94 -4.73
C ILE A 4 -10.69 -7.70 -3.99
N LEU A 5 -11.83 -8.03 -4.62
CA LEU A 5 -13.14 -7.88 -3.98
C LEU A 5 -13.37 -8.89 -2.85
N LYS A 6 -12.88 -10.13 -2.98
CA LYS A 6 -12.93 -11.13 -1.92
C LYS A 6 -12.17 -10.66 -0.68
N GLU A 7 -10.94 -10.22 -0.85
CA GLU A 7 -10.11 -9.74 0.27
C GLU A 7 -10.65 -8.44 0.86
N LYS A 8 -11.27 -7.57 0.05
CA LYS A 8 -12.02 -6.41 0.55
C LYS A 8 -13.08 -6.84 1.57
N GLU A 9 -13.87 -7.87 1.28
CA GLU A 9 -14.94 -8.33 2.19
C GLU A 9 -14.35 -8.91 3.48
N GLU A 10 -13.27 -9.68 3.41
CA GLU A 10 -12.55 -10.19 4.58
C GLU A 10 -11.99 -9.05 5.46
N MET A 11 -11.40 -8.03 4.84
CA MET A 11 -10.92 -6.84 5.54
C MET A 11 -12.08 -6.00 6.07
N ALA A 12 -13.19 -5.89 5.34
CA ALA A 12 -14.38 -5.16 5.78
C ALA A 12 -14.95 -5.76 7.07
N ALA A 13 -15.01 -7.09 7.18
CA ALA A 13 -15.42 -7.76 8.41
C ALA A 13 -14.53 -7.37 9.60
N LYS A 14 -13.20 -7.39 9.42
CA LYS A 14 -12.23 -6.98 10.45
C LYS A 14 -12.34 -5.50 10.82
N LEU A 15 -12.50 -4.64 9.82
CA LEU A 15 -12.60 -3.19 10.00
C LEU A 15 -13.93 -2.77 10.63
N THR A 16 -15.00 -3.55 10.50
CA THR A 16 -16.32 -3.19 11.03
C THR A 16 -16.59 -3.75 12.42
N SER A 17 -15.78 -4.71 12.88
CA SER A 17 -15.76 -5.17 14.26
C SER A 17 -15.21 -4.10 15.21
N ILE A 18 -15.84 -3.94 16.38
CA ILE A 18 -15.39 -3.04 17.45
C ILE A 18 -15.24 -3.87 18.72
N VAL A 19 -13.98 -4.09 19.12
CA VAL A 19 -13.63 -4.72 20.38
C VAL A 19 -13.77 -3.68 21.51
N PRO A 20 -14.52 -3.97 22.58
CA PRO A 20 -14.63 -3.09 23.73
C PRO A 20 -13.27 -2.76 24.35
N ILE A 21 -13.17 -1.58 24.95
CA ILE A 21 -11.94 -1.15 25.63
C ILE A 21 -11.57 -2.10 26.77
N HIS A 22 -10.30 -2.47 26.83
CA HIS A 22 -9.68 -3.19 27.93
C HIS A 22 -8.54 -2.34 28.50
N MET A 23 -8.61 -2.05 29.80
CA MET A 23 -7.64 -1.21 30.52
C MET A 23 -7.00 -1.97 31.68
N THR A 24 -5.68 -1.90 31.75
CA THR A 24 -4.91 -2.35 32.91
C THR A 24 -4.95 -1.29 34.03
N PRO A 25 -4.57 -1.63 35.26
CA PRO A 25 -4.43 -0.64 36.33
C PRO A 25 -3.46 0.51 35.98
N GLN A 26 -2.40 0.22 35.20
CA GLN A 26 -1.48 1.23 34.71
C GLN A 26 -2.16 2.18 33.70
N ASP A 27 -2.96 1.65 32.77
CA ASP A 27 -3.70 2.47 31.79
C ASP A 27 -4.66 3.43 32.48
N GLU A 28 -5.31 2.99 33.57
CA GLU A 28 -6.18 3.84 34.39
C GLU A 28 -5.39 4.93 35.11
N LEU A 29 -4.18 4.63 35.61
CA LEU A 29 -3.29 5.64 36.20
C LEU A 29 -2.84 6.67 35.16
N ASP A 30 -2.43 6.21 33.98
CA ASP A 30 -2.00 7.04 32.86
C ASP A 30 -3.15 7.96 32.41
N PHE A 31 -4.37 7.44 32.30
CA PHE A 31 -5.54 8.24 31.95
C PHE A 31 -5.85 9.32 33.00
N ARG A 32 -5.79 8.97 34.30
CA ARG A 32 -6.10 9.90 35.40
C ARG A 32 -5.06 11.00 35.53
N SER A 33 -3.78 10.64 35.37
CA SER A 33 -2.65 11.56 35.48
C SER A 33 -2.44 12.43 34.23
N ALA A 34 -3.03 12.06 33.08
CA ALA A 34 -2.92 12.83 31.85
C ALA A 34 -3.50 14.25 32.00
N THR A 35 -2.62 15.25 31.86
CA THR A 35 -2.95 16.68 31.91
C THR A 35 -3.13 17.31 30.54
N HIS A 36 -2.60 16.70 29.47
CA HIS A 36 -2.63 17.21 28.10
C HIS A 36 -3.09 16.13 27.12
N CYS A 37 -3.81 16.55 26.08
CA CYS A 37 -4.30 15.67 25.03
C CYS A 37 -3.14 15.13 24.21
N SER A 38 -3.06 13.80 24.04
CA SER A 38 -1.94 13.19 23.30
C SER A 38 -1.88 13.59 21.82
N ILE A 39 -2.99 14.05 21.24
CA ILE A 39 -3.05 14.52 19.84
C ILE A 39 -2.68 16.00 19.72
N CYS A 40 -3.54 16.89 20.24
CA CYS A 40 -3.40 18.32 19.99
C CYS A 40 -2.43 19.01 20.95
N LYS A 41 -1.93 18.27 21.96
CA LYS A 41 -0.99 18.73 23.00
C LYS A 41 -1.51 19.87 23.88
N LYS A 42 -2.78 20.26 23.77
CA LYS A 42 -3.44 21.25 24.65
C LYS A 42 -3.95 20.58 25.93
N ALA A 43 -4.10 21.35 27.00
CA ALA A 43 -4.56 20.86 28.31
C ALA A 43 -5.93 20.17 28.24
N LEU A 44 -6.07 19.03 28.90
CA LEU A 44 -7.33 18.30 29.08
C LEU A 44 -8.16 18.96 30.18
N LYS A 45 -9.47 19.08 29.97
CA LYS A 45 -10.42 19.62 30.95
C LYS A 45 -11.50 18.56 31.24
N GLY A 46 -12.73 19.00 31.53
CA GLY A 46 -13.86 18.09 31.77
C GLY A 46 -14.28 17.24 30.57
N ASP A 47 -13.73 17.48 29.37
CA ASP A 47 -14.02 16.76 28.13
C ASP A 47 -13.02 15.63 27.81
N ARG A 48 -12.24 15.20 28.82
CA ARG A 48 -11.26 14.11 28.71
C ARG A 48 -11.94 12.75 28.49
N VAL A 49 -11.55 12.07 27.41
CA VAL A 49 -12.08 10.75 27.03
C VAL A 49 -10.96 9.73 26.82
N ARG A 50 -11.29 8.44 26.98
CA ARG A 50 -10.39 7.30 26.78
C ARG A 50 -10.43 6.88 25.30
N ASP A 51 -9.33 7.07 24.58
CA ASP A 51 -9.16 6.52 23.25
C ASP A 51 -8.59 5.10 23.33
N HIS A 52 -9.06 4.23 22.44
CA HIS A 52 -8.62 2.84 22.36
C HIS A 52 -8.66 2.33 20.93
N ASP A 53 -7.85 1.32 20.65
CA ASP A 53 -7.87 0.63 19.38
C ASP A 53 -9.10 -0.28 19.29
N HIS A 54 -9.96 -0.05 18.30
CA HIS A 54 -11.19 -0.82 18.11
C HIS A 54 -10.94 -2.26 17.61
N GLN A 55 -9.71 -2.61 17.20
CA GLN A 55 -9.37 -3.97 16.78
C GLN A 55 -8.82 -4.81 17.92
N THR A 56 -8.09 -4.19 18.86
CA THR A 56 -7.42 -4.90 19.96
C THR A 56 -8.04 -4.62 21.33
N GLY A 57 -8.90 -3.61 21.44
CA GLY A 57 -9.44 -3.11 22.71
C GLY A 57 -8.44 -2.31 23.55
N ARG A 58 -7.16 -2.25 23.16
CA ARG A 58 -6.11 -1.64 24.00
C ARG A 58 -6.28 -0.13 24.10
N TYR A 59 -6.22 0.38 25.32
CA TYR A 59 -6.13 1.81 25.57
C TYR A 59 -4.91 2.42 24.88
N ARG A 60 -5.09 3.63 24.35
CA ARG A 60 -4.03 4.36 23.63
C ARG A 60 -3.65 5.64 24.35
N ALA A 61 -4.63 6.46 24.71
CA ALA A 61 -4.37 7.78 25.27
C ALA A 61 -5.62 8.47 25.85
N ALA A 62 -5.36 9.50 26.65
CA ALA A 62 -6.35 10.49 27.05
C ALA A 62 -6.42 11.60 25.99
N LEU A 63 -7.61 11.84 25.45
CA LEU A 63 -7.86 12.84 24.41
C LEU A 63 -9.00 13.78 24.80
N HIS A 64 -9.10 14.94 24.15
CA HIS A 64 -10.35 15.70 24.12
C HIS A 64 -11.42 14.90 23.38
N SER A 65 -12.69 15.05 23.76
CA SER A 65 -13.80 14.41 23.04
C SER A 65 -13.82 14.78 21.55
N SER A 66 -13.47 16.03 21.20
CA SER A 66 -13.39 16.49 19.81
C SER A 66 -12.25 15.83 19.04
N CYS A 67 -11.06 15.72 19.65
CA CYS A 67 -9.90 15.03 19.07
C CYS A 67 -10.19 13.54 18.86
N ASN A 68 -10.77 12.86 19.85
CA ASN A 68 -11.16 11.46 19.75
C ASN A 68 -12.17 11.21 18.62
N ARG A 69 -13.15 12.11 18.43
CA ARG A 69 -14.11 11.99 17.32
C ARG A 69 -13.46 12.08 15.94
N LYS A 70 -12.37 12.85 15.82
CA LYS A 70 -11.60 12.97 14.56
C LYS A 70 -10.62 11.81 14.38
N PHE A 71 -10.11 11.27 15.48
CA PHE A 71 -9.20 10.13 15.54
C PHE A 71 -9.95 8.82 15.39
N ARG A 72 -10.20 8.40 14.14
CA ARG A 72 -10.93 7.17 13.85
C ARG A 72 -10.14 6.31 12.89
N LEU A 73 -10.17 5.00 13.14
CA LEU A 73 -9.72 4.01 12.18
C LEU A 73 -10.48 4.21 10.86
N SER A 74 -9.75 4.48 9.79
CA SER A 74 -10.35 4.64 8.47
C SER A 74 -10.95 3.33 7.99
N LYS A 75 -12.12 3.43 7.35
CA LYS A 75 -12.75 2.32 6.63
C LYS A 75 -12.37 2.34 5.15
N LYS A 76 -11.26 3.01 4.81
CA LYS A 76 -10.64 3.02 3.50
C LYS A 76 -9.43 2.07 3.53
N ILE A 77 -9.50 1.02 2.72
CA ILE A 77 -8.44 0.06 2.48
C ILE A 77 -7.64 0.60 1.28
N PRO A 78 -6.37 0.97 1.45
CA PRO A 78 -5.56 1.38 0.33
C PRO A 78 -5.13 0.17 -0.51
N VAL A 79 -5.19 0.33 -1.83
CA VAL A 79 -4.66 -0.60 -2.83
C VAL A 79 -3.58 0.18 -3.58
N VAL A 80 -2.33 -0.18 -3.39
CA VAL A 80 -1.18 0.61 -3.86
C VAL A 80 -0.62 0.01 -5.13
N PHE A 81 -0.55 0.82 -6.17
CA PHE A 81 0.11 0.52 -7.44
C PHE A 81 1.26 1.51 -7.66
N HIS A 82 2.21 1.18 -8.53
CA HIS A 82 3.27 2.10 -8.93
C HIS A 82 3.05 2.57 -10.36
N ASN A 83 2.81 3.87 -10.51
CA ASN A 83 2.49 4.52 -11.79
C ASN A 83 1.13 4.08 -12.38
N LEU A 84 0.17 3.80 -11.50
CA LEU A 84 -1.20 3.42 -11.81
C LEU A 84 -1.85 4.31 -12.87
N LYS A 85 -1.64 5.63 -12.75
CA LYS A 85 -2.28 6.62 -13.60
C LYS A 85 -1.96 6.45 -15.08
N ASN A 86 -0.78 5.90 -15.40
CA ASN A 86 -0.30 5.76 -16.78
C ASN A 86 -0.39 4.33 -17.31
N TYR A 87 -0.44 3.32 -16.45
CA TYR A 87 -0.53 1.91 -16.84
C TYR A 87 -1.87 1.31 -16.46
N ASP A 88 -2.01 0.73 -15.27
CA ASP A 88 -3.14 -0.18 -14.95
C ASP A 88 -4.47 0.53 -14.74
N GLY A 89 -4.47 1.84 -14.49
CA GLY A 89 -5.65 2.58 -14.06
C GLY A 89 -6.82 2.50 -15.03
N HIS A 90 -6.56 2.53 -16.34
CA HIS A 90 -7.61 2.45 -17.36
C HIS A 90 -8.21 1.04 -17.46
N LEU A 91 -7.37 -0.01 -17.43
CA LEU A 91 -7.80 -1.41 -17.42
C LEU A 91 -8.65 -1.73 -16.18
N ILE A 92 -8.18 -1.29 -15.01
CA ILE A 92 -8.90 -1.48 -13.75
C ILE A 92 -10.25 -0.74 -13.79
N MET A 93 -10.30 0.48 -14.32
CA MET A 93 -11.53 1.26 -14.44
C MET A 93 -12.57 0.58 -15.34
N GLN A 94 -12.14 -0.06 -16.44
CA GLN A 94 -13.03 -0.81 -17.33
C GLN A 94 -13.73 -1.96 -16.60
N GLU A 95 -13.02 -2.70 -15.74
CA GLU A 95 -13.62 -3.76 -14.93
C GLU A 95 -14.49 -3.22 -13.81
N ILE A 96 -14.06 -2.13 -13.16
CA ILE A 96 -14.85 -1.45 -12.12
C ILE A 96 -16.19 -0.95 -12.67
N GLY A 97 -16.22 -0.42 -13.89
CA GLY A 97 -17.44 0.09 -14.53
C GLY A 97 -18.52 -0.99 -14.75
N LYS A 98 -18.15 -2.28 -14.71
CA LYS A 98 -19.09 -3.41 -14.82
C LYS A 98 -19.77 -3.73 -13.47
N LEU A 99 -19.25 -3.23 -12.36
CA LEU A 99 -19.76 -3.52 -11.02
C LEU A 99 -20.97 -2.64 -10.67
N LYS A 100 -22.15 -3.24 -10.48
CA LYS A 100 -23.40 -2.51 -10.21
C LYS A 100 -23.63 -2.19 -8.72
N ASP A 101 -23.07 -3.00 -7.82
CA ASP A 101 -23.34 -2.92 -6.37
C ASP A 101 -22.33 -2.03 -5.61
N TYR A 102 -21.52 -1.27 -6.34
CA TYR A 102 -20.45 -0.44 -5.78
C TYR A 102 -20.65 1.03 -6.14
N GLU A 103 -20.47 1.89 -5.14
CA GLU A 103 -20.36 3.32 -5.36
C GLU A 103 -18.94 3.66 -5.79
N ILE A 104 -18.81 4.16 -7.02
CA ILE A 104 -17.53 4.53 -7.62
C ILE A 104 -17.32 6.04 -7.43
N SER A 105 -16.17 6.41 -6.90
CA SER A 105 -15.75 7.82 -6.79
C SER A 105 -14.37 7.98 -7.42
N VAL A 106 -14.23 8.98 -8.28
CA VAL A 106 -13.03 9.21 -9.11
C VAL A 106 -12.56 10.65 -8.97
N ILE A 107 -11.24 10.85 -8.89
CA ILE A 107 -10.60 12.16 -9.02
C ILE A 107 -9.82 12.16 -10.35
N PRO A 108 -10.42 12.64 -11.46
CA PRO A 108 -9.77 12.62 -12.76
C PRO A 108 -8.71 13.72 -12.89
N THR A 109 -7.66 13.45 -13.65
CA THR A 109 -6.80 14.49 -14.27
C THR A 109 -7.25 14.78 -15.70
N THR A 110 -7.53 13.72 -16.45
CA THR A 110 -8.09 13.75 -17.81
C THR A 110 -9.18 12.69 -17.91
N MET A 111 -9.76 12.51 -19.10
CA MET A 111 -10.75 11.45 -19.35
C MET A 111 -10.18 10.03 -19.20
N GLU A 112 -8.87 9.87 -19.34
CA GLU A 112 -8.20 8.55 -19.30
C GLU A 112 -7.29 8.38 -18.09
N LYS A 113 -6.89 9.50 -17.46
CA LYS A 113 -5.92 9.50 -16.37
C LYS A 113 -6.56 9.97 -15.07
N TYR A 114 -6.44 9.15 -14.03
CA TYR A 114 -7.03 9.41 -12.72
C TYR A 114 -5.94 9.61 -11.67
N VAL A 115 -6.11 10.59 -10.77
CA VAL A 115 -5.23 10.75 -9.59
C VAL A 115 -5.48 9.60 -8.61
N THR A 116 -6.75 9.28 -8.40
CA THR A 116 -7.21 8.15 -7.58
C THR A 116 -8.64 7.82 -7.97
N PHE A 117 -9.04 6.58 -7.73
CA PHE A 117 -10.43 6.16 -7.76
C PHE A 117 -10.70 5.20 -6.60
N SER A 118 -11.97 5.02 -6.27
CA SER A 118 -12.37 4.20 -5.13
C SER A 118 -13.68 3.48 -5.37
N LEU A 119 -13.76 2.29 -4.76
CA LEU A 119 -14.89 1.38 -4.79
C LEU A 119 -15.46 1.23 -3.38
N SER A 120 -16.58 1.90 -3.12
CA SER A 120 -17.25 1.86 -1.83
C SER A 120 -18.45 0.92 -1.84
N LYS A 121 -18.62 0.17 -0.75
CA LYS A 121 -19.80 -0.64 -0.49
C LYS A 121 -20.19 -0.54 0.97
N ARG A 122 -21.48 -0.62 1.25
CA ARG A 122 -22.00 -0.61 2.61
C ARG A 122 -21.87 -2.01 3.21
N CYS A 123 -21.17 -2.11 4.33
CA CYS A 123 -21.03 -3.32 5.13
C CYS A 123 -21.63 -3.02 6.51
N HIS A 124 -22.84 -3.55 6.78
CA HIS A 124 -23.64 -3.23 7.97
C HIS A 124 -23.86 -1.70 8.17
N LYS A 125 -23.40 -1.17 9.32
CA LYS A 125 -23.51 0.26 9.68
C LYS A 125 -22.41 1.13 9.07
N PHE A 126 -21.41 0.54 8.42
CA PHE A 126 -20.24 1.25 7.91
C PHE A 126 -20.19 1.22 6.38
N LYS A 127 -19.58 2.24 5.80
CA LYS A 127 -19.19 2.27 4.38
C LYS A 127 -17.70 1.94 4.32
N VAL A 128 -17.36 0.84 3.64
CA VAL A 128 -15.98 0.40 3.45
C VAL A 128 -15.57 0.64 2.01
N SER A 129 -14.44 1.31 1.82
CA SER A 129 -13.93 1.76 0.52
C SER A 129 -12.61 1.10 0.20
N LEU A 130 -12.45 0.56 -1.02
CA LEU A 130 -11.13 0.34 -1.59
C LEU A 130 -10.69 1.64 -2.23
N ASN A 131 -9.48 2.10 -1.93
CA ASN A 131 -8.93 3.34 -2.45
C ASN A 131 -7.66 3.01 -3.21
N PHE A 132 -7.68 3.22 -4.52
CA PHE A 132 -6.53 2.96 -5.37
C PHE A 132 -5.57 4.15 -5.29
N VAL A 133 -4.34 3.86 -4.91
CA VAL A 133 -3.29 4.84 -4.64
C VAL A 133 -2.15 4.60 -5.61
N ASP A 134 -1.75 5.67 -6.29
CA ASP A 134 -0.57 5.66 -7.14
C ASP A 134 0.65 6.13 -6.34
N SER A 135 1.52 5.20 -5.97
CA SER A 135 2.75 5.51 -5.23
C SER A 135 3.69 6.44 -5.99
N PHE A 136 3.62 6.50 -7.34
CA PHE A 136 4.44 7.39 -8.15
C PHE A 136 4.09 8.88 -7.92
N GLN A 137 2.88 9.17 -7.42
CA GLN A 137 2.47 10.52 -7.00
C GLN A 137 3.21 11.02 -5.75
N PHE A 138 3.92 10.12 -5.05
CA PHE A 138 4.76 10.43 -3.90
C PHE A 138 6.24 10.20 -4.19
N LEU A 139 6.53 9.11 -4.90
CA LEU A 139 7.87 8.61 -5.19
C LEU A 139 8.07 8.57 -6.71
N SER A 140 8.33 9.74 -7.30
CA SER A 140 8.34 9.96 -8.75
C SER A 140 9.62 9.44 -9.44
N THR A 141 9.96 8.18 -9.21
CA THR A 141 11.09 7.49 -9.84
C THR A 141 10.76 6.00 -9.96
N SER A 142 11.53 5.24 -10.74
CA SER A 142 11.25 3.82 -10.96
C SER A 142 11.35 3.00 -9.66
N LEU A 143 10.55 1.93 -9.57
CA LEU A 143 10.62 0.99 -8.46
C LEU A 143 12.05 0.46 -8.24
N GLU A 144 12.77 0.14 -9.33
CA GLU A 144 14.18 -0.21 -9.30
C GLU A 144 15.05 0.76 -8.50
N LYS A 145 14.94 2.06 -8.79
CA LYS A 145 15.71 3.09 -8.07
C LYS A 145 15.28 3.20 -6.61
N LEU A 146 13.99 3.02 -6.33
CA LEU A 146 13.47 3.03 -4.96
C LEU A 146 14.00 1.85 -4.15
N VAL A 147 14.07 0.66 -4.76
CA VAL A 147 14.61 -0.55 -4.14
C VAL A 147 16.11 -0.38 -3.86
N GLN A 148 16.88 0.12 -4.82
CA GLN A 148 18.32 0.38 -4.67
C GLN A 148 18.65 1.40 -3.58
N ASN A 149 17.75 2.34 -3.30
CA ASN A 149 17.92 3.36 -2.26
C ASN A 149 17.65 2.84 -0.84
N LEU A 150 17.09 1.64 -0.70
CA LEU A 150 16.83 1.03 0.60
C LEU A 150 17.88 -0.03 0.94
N THR A 151 18.23 -0.10 2.22
CA THR A 151 19.12 -1.15 2.71
C THR A 151 18.38 -2.49 2.80
N PRO A 152 19.04 -3.64 2.57
CA PRO A 152 18.38 -4.96 2.57
C PRO A 152 17.63 -5.32 3.86
N ASP A 153 17.94 -4.71 5.02
CA ASP A 153 17.20 -4.88 6.28
C ASP A 153 15.77 -4.30 6.24
N LYS A 154 15.48 -3.40 5.30
CA LYS A 154 14.17 -2.75 5.15
C LYS A 154 13.13 -3.58 4.41
N PHE A 155 13.53 -4.69 3.79
CA PHE A 155 12.67 -5.58 3.00
C PHE A 155 12.13 -6.74 3.83
N ASN A 156 11.22 -6.45 4.77
CA ASN A 156 10.70 -7.45 5.69
C ASN A 156 9.60 -8.29 5.04
N ILE A 157 8.71 -7.64 4.27
CA ILE A 157 7.59 -8.30 3.60
C ILE A 157 8.11 -9.28 2.56
N LEU A 158 9.13 -8.87 1.78
CA LEU A 158 9.81 -9.75 0.83
C LEU A 158 10.44 -10.97 1.52
N LYS A 159 11.15 -10.77 2.64
CA LYS A 159 11.78 -11.87 3.41
C LYS A 159 10.77 -12.85 3.99
N GLU A 160 9.64 -12.36 4.48
CA GLU A 160 8.56 -13.20 5.01
C GLU A 160 7.94 -14.09 3.91
N ASN A 161 7.90 -13.61 2.67
CA ASN A 161 7.35 -14.33 1.53
C ASN A 161 8.33 -15.28 0.84
N PHE A 162 9.63 -15.08 1.05
CA PHE A 162 10.71 -15.93 0.54
C PHE A 162 11.63 -16.39 1.68
N PRO A 163 11.10 -17.13 2.67
CA PRO A 163 11.92 -17.63 3.77
C PRO A 163 13.00 -18.56 3.22
N HIS A 164 14.20 -18.50 3.79
CA HIS A 164 15.36 -19.32 3.41
C HIS A 164 15.94 -19.08 2.00
N HIS A 165 15.44 -18.09 1.25
CA HIS A 165 16.01 -17.74 -0.05
C HIS A 165 16.97 -16.56 0.06
N ASN A 166 17.91 -16.49 -0.88
CA ASN A 166 18.80 -15.34 -0.99
C ASN A 166 18.06 -14.14 -1.60
N ILE A 167 17.50 -13.30 -0.74
CA ILE A 167 16.81 -12.07 -1.15
C ILE A 167 17.67 -11.11 -1.96
N SER A 168 19.01 -11.17 -1.91
CA SER A 168 19.84 -10.27 -2.73
C SER A 168 19.62 -10.49 -4.23
N LEU A 169 19.26 -11.72 -4.65
CA LEU A 169 18.87 -12.02 -6.02
C LEU A 169 17.57 -11.32 -6.41
N LEU A 170 16.67 -11.16 -5.45
CA LEU A 170 15.36 -10.55 -5.64
C LEU A 170 15.35 -9.04 -5.43
N LEU A 171 16.45 -8.41 -5.00
CA LEU A 171 16.55 -6.95 -4.87
C LEU A 171 17.08 -6.28 -6.14
N ARG A 172 17.70 -7.05 -7.02
CA ARG A 172 18.05 -6.58 -8.37
C ARG A 172 16.78 -6.56 -9.21
N LYS A 173 16.69 -5.58 -10.12
CA LYS A 173 15.61 -5.51 -11.10
C LYS A 173 15.57 -6.78 -11.95
N GLY A 174 14.41 -7.43 -12.00
CA GLY A 174 14.14 -8.48 -12.96
C GLY A 174 13.99 -7.93 -14.37
N VAL A 175 14.28 -8.75 -15.37
CA VAL A 175 13.92 -8.50 -16.76
C VAL A 175 12.72 -9.34 -17.14
N TYR A 176 11.88 -8.85 -18.05
CA TYR A 176 10.70 -9.58 -18.48
C TYR A 176 10.47 -9.34 -19.99
N PRO A 177 10.23 -10.39 -20.79
CA PRO A 177 10.09 -10.25 -22.23
C PRO A 177 8.63 -9.92 -22.58
N TYR A 178 8.24 -8.65 -22.38
CA TYR A 178 6.84 -8.19 -22.51
C TYR A 178 6.24 -8.45 -23.89
N GLU A 179 6.97 -8.10 -24.94
CA GLU A 179 6.57 -8.29 -26.33
C GLU A 179 6.52 -9.77 -26.72
N TYR A 180 7.38 -10.60 -26.10
CA TYR A 180 7.31 -12.04 -26.28
C TYR A 180 6.05 -12.61 -25.64
N MET A 181 5.61 -12.14 -24.47
CA MET A 181 4.48 -12.74 -23.72
C MET A 181 3.11 -12.29 -24.27
N ASP A 182 2.86 -12.56 -25.54
CA ASP A 182 1.68 -12.15 -26.32
C ASP A 182 0.50 -13.14 -26.28
N SER A 183 0.66 -14.31 -25.66
CA SER A 183 -0.31 -15.39 -25.70
C SER A 183 -0.20 -16.30 -24.48
N TYR A 184 -1.33 -16.90 -24.09
CA TYR A 184 -1.37 -17.76 -22.90
C TYR A 184 -0.54 -19.04 -23.05
N GLN A 185 -0.37 -19.55 -24.26
CA GLN A 185 0.43 -20.74 -24.51
C GLN A 185 1.90 -20.55 -24.12
N LYS A 186 2.41 -19.32 -24.17
CA LYS A 186 3.81 -19.02 -23.82
C LYS A 186 4.12 -19.25 -22.34
N PHE A 187 3.13 -19.19 -21.46
CA PHE A 187 3.34 -19.53 -20.04
C PHE A 187 3.71 -21.01 -19.84
N GLU A 188 3.32 -21.90 -20.74
CA GLU A 188 3.64 -23.33 -20.67
C GLU A 188 5.04 -23.65 -21.23
N GLU A 189 5.75 -22.68 -21.79
CA GLU A 189 7.09 -22.92 -22.35
C GLU A 189 8.11 -23.22 -21.26
N GLU A 190 8.75 -24.39 -21.35
CA GLU A 190 9.63 -24.93 -20.32
C GLU A 190 11.06 -24.34 -20.33
N ARG A 191 11.27 -23.24 -21.05
CA ARG A 191 12.58 -22.60 -21.18
C ARG A 191 12.45 -21.09 -21.19
N LEU A 192 13.47 -20.43 -20.66
CA LEU A 192 13.64 -19.00 -20.86
C LEU A 192 13.87 -18.72 -22.36
N PRO A 193 13.16 -17.76 -22.99
CA PRO A 193 13.35 -17.43 -24.38
C PRO A 193 14.74 -16.81 -24.61
N SER A 194 15.18 -16.75 -25.88
CA SER A 194 16.48 -16.15 -26.22
C SER A 194 16.55 -14.69 -25.81
N ILE A 195 17.78 -14.17 -25.61
CA ILE A 195 18.01 -12.76 -25.28
C ILE A 195 17.36 -11.80 -26.29
N ASP A 196 17.30 -12.19 -27.58
CA ASP A 196 16.67 -11.40 -28.65
C ASP A 196 15.16 -11.20 -28.41
N SER A 197 14.52 -12.07 -27.64
CA SER A 197 13.09 -11.98 -27.31
C SER A 197 12.79 -10.95 -26.21
N PHE A 198 13.81 -10.32 -25.62
CA PHE A 198 13.69 -9.28 -24.60
C PHE A 198 13.81 -7.86 -25.17
N GLU A 199 13.64 -7.70 -26.49
CA GLU A 199 13.61 -6.38 -27.13
C GLU A 199 12.34 -5.61 -26.75
N SER A 200 12.52 -4.39 -26.23
CA SER A 200 11.39 -3.50 -25.93
C SER A 200 11.08 -2.60 -27.11
N SER A 201 9.84 -2.67 -27.58
CA SER A 201 9.28 -1.77 -28.59
C SER A 201 9.28 -0.30 -28.18
N LEU A 202 9.27 -0.01 -26.88
CA LEU A 202 9.29 1.34 -26.33
C LEU A 202 10.67 2.00 -26.44
N THR A 203 11.74 1.23 -26.26
CA THR A 203 13.13 1.74 -26.30
C THR A 203 13.86 1.40 -27.59
N GLY A 204 13.33 0.48 -28.39
CA GLY A 204 13.97 -0.06 -29.59
C GLY A 204 15.29 -0.76 -29.28
N SER A 205 15.43 -1.32 -28.08
CA SER A 205 16.66 -1.94 -27.60
C SER A 205 16.38 -3.20 -26.79
N GLY A 206 17.25 -4.20 -26.93
CA GLY A 206 17.29 -5.37 -26.07
C GLY A 206 17.83 -5.07 -24.66
N ILE A 207 17.92 -6.13 -23.86
CA ILE A 207 18.56 -6.10 -22.54
C ILE A 207 20.05 -6.37 -22.63
N SER A 208 20.79 -6.08 -21.56
CA SER A 208 22.22 -6.40 -21.49
C SER A 208 22.45 -7.90 -21.29
N ASP A 209 23.60 -8.41 -21.72
CA ASP A 209 24.04 -9.79 -21.44
C ASP A 209 24.09 -10.07 -19.93
N GLU A 210 24.38 -9.05 -19.12
CA GLU A 210 24.42 -9.18 -17.66
C GLU A 210 23.02 -9.39 -17.08
N ASP A 211 22.02 -8.66 -17.57
CA ASP A 211 20.64 -8.80 -17.13
C ASP A 211 20.03 -10.14 -17.58
N TYR A 212 20.35 -10.58 -18.81
CA TYR A 212 19.92 -11.90 -19.28
C TYR A 212 20.58 -13.01 -18.45
N ARG A 213 21.87 -12.91 -18.14
CA ARG A 213 22.56 -13.85 -17.24
C ARG A 213 21.93 -13.85 -15.85
N HIS A 214 21.53 -12.69 -15.34
CA HIS A 214 20.82 -12.61 -14.07
C HIS A 214 19.47 -13.34 -14.13
N ALA A 215 18.69 -13.18 -15.20
CA ALA A 215 17.45 -13.94 -15.41
C ALA A 215 17.69 -15.45 -15.42
N GLN A 216 18.75 -15.92 -16.08
CA GLN A 216 19.15 -17.33 -16.06
C GLN A 216 19.53 -17.82 -14.66
N ILE A 217 20.24 -17.00 -13.88
CA ILE A 217 20.58 -17.33 -12.48
C ILE A 217 19.31 -17.47 -11.64
N VAL A 218 18.37 -16.52 -11.76
CA VAL A 218 17.08 -16.57 -11.06
C VAL A 218 16.28 -17.81 -11.46
N TRP A 219 16.17 -18.09 -12.77
CA TRP A 219 15.49 -19.27 -13.30
C TRP A 219 16.03 -20.57 -12.68
N ASN A 220 17.35 -20.73 -12.67
CA ASN A 220 18.00 -21.92 -12.13
C ASN A 220 17.92 -22.00 -10.60
N TYR A 221 18.10 -20.87 -9.90
CA TYR A 221 18.10 -20.83 -8.44
C TYR A 221 16.73 -21.22 -7.85
N PHE A 222 15.64 -20.76 -8.46
CA PHE A 222 14.27 -21.12 -8.06
C PHE A 222 13.78 -22.41 -8.71
N ASN A 223 14.59 -23.06 -9.56
CA ASN A 223 14.23 -24.27 -10.29
C ASN A 223 12.89 -24.12 -11.03
N LEU A 224 12.74 -23.01 -11.74
CA LEU A 224 11.53 -22.68 -12.48
C LEU A 224 11.37 -23.62 -13.67
N LYS A 225 10.15 -24.11 -13.86
CA LYS A 225 9.85 -25.11 -14.89
C LYS A 225 9.37 -24.50 -16.18
N ASN A 226 8.68 -23.36 -16.12
CA ASN A 226 8.10 -22.71 -17.28
C ASN A 226 8.01 -21.20 -17.11
N MET A 227 7.64 -20.50 -18.19
CA MET A 227 7.49 -19.05 -18.21
C MET A 227 6.34 -18.56 -17.32
N GLY A 228 5.34 -19.40 -17.02
CA GLY A 228 4.31 -19.18 -16.00
C GLY A 228 4.91 -18.94 -14.62
N GLU A 229 5.71 -19.87 -14.14
CA GLU A 229 6.38 -19.76 -12.85
C GLU A 229 7.35 -18.56 -12.81
N TYR A 230 8.01 -18.25 -13.93
CA TYR A 230 8.85 -17.05 -14.05
C TYR A 230 8.04 -15.75 -13.99
N HIS A 231 6.90 -15.70 -14.67
CA HIS A 231 5.98 -14.56 -14.60
C HIS A 231 5.45 -14.34 -13.19
N ASP A 232 4.98 -15.40 -12.53
CA ASP A 232 4.45 -15.33 -11.17
C ASP A 232 5.53 -14.85 -10.20
N LEU A 233 6.76 -15.35 -10.32
CA LEU A 233 7.89 -14.88 -9.51
C LEU A 233 8.18 -13.40 -9.78
N TYR A 234 8.23 -12.99 -11.05
CA TYR A 234 8.51 -11.60 -11.45
C TYR A 234 7.49 -10.63 -10.85
N VAL A 235 6.19 -10.87 -11.11
CA VAL A 235 5.09 -10.02 -10.64
C VAL A 235 5.02 -10.01 -9.11
N LYS A 236 5.20 -11.18 -8.47
CA LYS A 236 5.21 -11.27 -7.01
C LYS A 236 6.37 -10.48 -6.41
N CYS A 237 7.57 -10.52 -7.00
CA CYS A 237 8.71 -9.75 -6.53
C CYS A 237 8.45 -8.24 -6.63
N ASP A 238 7.97 -7.76 -7.77
CA ASP A 238 7.64 -6.34 -7.97
C ASP A 238 6.60 -5.85 -6.95
N ALA A 239 5.53 -6.62 -6.72
CA ALA A 239 4.50 -6.29 -5.74
C ALA A 239 5.06 -6.23 -4.30
N LEU A 240 5.86 -7.22 -3.90
CA LEU A 240 6.42 -7.28 -2.54
C LEU A 240 7.50 -6.20 -2.31
N GLN A 241 8.32 -5.91 -3.32
CA GLN A 241 9.26 -4.80 -3.27
C GLN A 241 8.54 -3.46 -3.11
N LEU A 242 7.48 -3.23 -3.88
CA LEU A 242 6.64 -2.03 -3.75
C LEU A 242 6.03 -1.94 -2.34
N ALA A 243 5.60 -3.07 -1.77
CA ALA A 243 5.08 -3.13 -0.40
C ALA A 243 6.12 -2.65 0.62
N ASP A 244 7.33 -3.20 0.58
CA ASP A 244 8.40 -2.79 1.48
C ASP A 244 8.78 -1.32 1.26
N VAL A 245 8.97 -0.89 0.02
CA VAL A 245 9.31 0.51 -0.32
C VAL A 245 8.26 1.47 0.23
N PHE A 246 6.98 1.21 -0.03
CA PHE A 246 5.91 2.10 0.34
C PHE A 246 5.62 2.07 1.85
N GLU A 247 5.77 0.91 2.51
CA GLU A 247 5.64 0.82 3.96
C GLU A 247 6.76 1.57 4.70
N ASN A 248 7.99 1.54 4.18
CA ASN A 248 9.08 2.37 4.70
C ASN A 248 8.77 3.87 4.51
N PHE A 249 8.24 4.27 3.36
CA PHE A 249 7.81 5.65 3.13
C PHE A 249 6.66 6.08 4.06
N ARG A 250 5.68 5.20 4.33
CA ARG A 250 4.60 5.46 5.30
C ARG A 250 5.14 5.68 6.70
N LYS A 251 6.06 4.83 7.16
CA LYS A 251 6.74 4.98 8.45
C LYS A 251 7.50 6.30 8.55
N LEU A 252 8.18 6.70 7.48
CA LEU A 252 8.86 7.99 7.38
C LEU A 252 7.88 9.16 7.53
N CYS A 253 6.77 9.13 6.78
CA CYS A 253 5.73 10.16 6.85
C CYS A 253 5.11 10.25 8.24
N GLN A 254 4.86 9.11 8.88
CA GLN A 254 4.33 9.07 10.24
C GLN A 254 5.35 9.62 11.26
N HIS A 255 6.64 9.32 11.08
CA HIS A 255 7.70 9.80 11.97
C HIS A 255 7.88 11.32 11.90
N TYR A 256 8.00 11.88 10.69
CA TYR A 256 8.28 13.30 10.51
C TYR A 256 7.03 14.18 10.57
N TYR A 257 5.91 13.73 10.00
CA TYR A 257 4.70 14.56 9.88
C TYR A 257 3.57 14.14 10.81
N GLY A 258 3.63 12.95 11.44
CA GLY A 258 2.53 12.40 12.22
C GLY A 258 1.31 12.00 11.38
N LEU A 259 1.48 11.89 10.06
CA LEU A 259 0.42 11.61 9.08
C LEU A 259 0.71 10.32 8.30
N ASP A 260 -0.35 9.59 7.95
CA ASP A 260 -0.27 8.46 7.03
C ASP A 260 -0.56 8.95 5.60
N CYS A 261 0.49 8.99 4.77
CA CYS A 261 0.46 9.55 3.42
C CYS A 261 -0.53 8.84 2.49
N VAL A 262 -0.85 7.57 2.76
CA VAL A 262 -1.71 6.75 1.90
C VAL A 262 -3.14 7.29 1.78
N HIS A 263 -3.54 8.18 2.68
CA HIS A 263 -4.86 8.83 2.66
C HIS A 263 -4.89 10.20 1.97
N LEU A 264 -3.75 10.67 1.46
CA LEU A 264 -3.55 12.02 0.91
C LEU A 264 -3.28 12.03 -0.61
N PHE A 265 -3.17 10.85 -1.21
CA PHE A 265 -3.05 10.56 -2.65
C PHE A 265 -1.84 11.15 -3.41
N THR A 266 -1.27 12.29 -2.98
CA THR A 266 -0.15 12.94 -3.68
C THR A 266 0.83 13.61 -2.71
N ALA A 267 2.08 13.83 -3.15
CA ALA A 267 3.08 14.58 -2.38
C ALA A 267 2.67 16.03 -2.05
N PRO A 268 2.09 16.83 -2.98
CA PRO A 268 1.55 18.15 -2.64
C PRO A 268 0.41 18.07 -1.61
N GLY A 269 -0.46 17.06 -1.72
CA GLY A 269 -1.52 16.81 -0.74
C GLY A 269 -0.96 16.50 0.65
N LEU A 270 0.10 15.69 0.72
CA LEU A 270 0.85 15.43 1.95
C LEU A 270 1.45 16.71 2.53
N ALA A 271 2.19 17.49 1.74
CA ALA A 271 2.81 18.73 2.21
C ALA A 271 1.80 19.73 2.77
N TRP A 272 0.69 19.94 2.07
CA TRP A 272 -0.39 20.82 2.51
C TRP A 272 -1.04 20.35 3.81
N GLN A 273 -1.28 19.04 3.95
CA GLN A 273 -1.86 18.47 5.16
C GLN A 273 -0.89 18.54 6.34
N SER A 274 0.41 18.33 6.11
CA SER A 274 1.45 18.47 7.13
C SER A 274 1.49 19.91 7.67
N LEU A 275 1.46 20.91 6.78
CA LEU A 275 1.42 22.32 7.18
C LEU A 275 0.19 22.64 8.05
N GLN A 276 -0.99 22.14 7.65
CA GLN A 276 -2.19 22.31 8.47
C GLN A 276 -2.08 21.60 9.82
N PHE A 277 -1.48 20.41 9.85
CA PHE A 277 -1.30 19.65 11.09
C PHE A 277 -0.36 20.36 12.07
N GLU A 278 0.72 20.96 11.58
CA GLU A 278 1.62 21.76 12.41
C GLU A 278 0.92 22.99 12.99
N ASN A 279 0.12 23.69 12.18
CA ASN A 279 -0.59 24.90 12.59
C ASN A 279 -1.78 24.63 13.54
N ASP A 280 -2.58 23.58 13.27
CA ASP A 280 -3.67 23.17 14.14
C ASP A 280 -3.91 21.65 14.12
N ARG A 281 -3.20 20.96 15.01
CA ARG A 281 -3.36 19.52 15.27
C ARG A 281 -4.78 19.10 15.65
N SER A 282 -5.61 20.03 16.14
CA SER A 282 -6.99 19.74 16.51
C SER A 282 -7.95 19.83 15.32
N ALA A 283 -7.57 20.53 14.24
CA ALA A 283 -8.35 20.65 13.01
C ALA A 283 -8.21 19.41 12.12
N THR A 284 -7.02 18.84 12.05
CA THR A 284 -6.65 17.78 11.11
C THR A 284 -7.26 16.43 11.50
N ARG A 285 -7.88 15.77 10.52
CA ARG A 285 -8.35 14.39 10.66
C ARG A 285 -7.13 13.46 10.66
N ILE A 286 -6.70 13.01 11.83
CA ILE A 286 -5.62 12.02 11.91
C ILE A 286 -6.23 10.66 11.61
N ILE A 287 -5.90 10.15 10.43
CA ILE A 287 -6.29 8.82 10.02
C ILE A 287 -5.14 7.89 10.38
N TYR A 288 -5.36 6.99 11.33
CA TYR A 288 -4.47 5.86 11.52
C TYR A 288 -4.89 4.81 10.50
N GLY A 289 -4.02 4.57 9.53
CA GLY A 289 -4.15 3.45 8.61
C GLY A 289 -3.90 2.13 9.32
N TYR A 290 -4.37 1.06 8.70
CA TYR A 290 -4.10 -0.32 9.09
C TYR A 290 -2.57 -0.54 9.13
N LYS A 291 -2.08 -1.32 10.10
CA LYS A 291 -0.65 -1.72 10.18
C LYS A 291 -0.18 -2.56 8.98
N HIS A 292 -1.08 -2.96 8.10
CA HIS A 292 -0.80 -3.69 6.87
C HIS A 292 -1.50 -2.97 5.71
N ALA A 293 -0.75 -2.19 4.94
CA ALA A 293 -1.19 -1.92 3.57
C ALA A 293 -0.97 -3.22 2.79
N HIS A 294 -2.00 -3.71 2.12
CA HIS A 294 -1.85 -4.82 1.18
C HIS A 294 -1.46 -4.23 -0.16
N VAL A 295 -0.36 -4.74 -0.71
CA VAL A 295 0.08 -4.41 -2.07
C VAL A 295 -0.34 -5.57 -2.95
N TYR A 296 -0.97 -5.20 -4.07
CA TYR A 296 -1.60 -6.08 -5.04
C TYR A 296 -0.99 -5.82 -6.41
#